data_AF-A0A7W4VYN6-F1
#
_entry.id   AF-A0A7W4VYN6-F1
#
_cell.length_a   1.000
_cell.length_b   1.000
_cell.length_c   1.000
_cell.angle_alpha   90.00
_cell.angle_beta   90.00
_cell.angle_gamma   90.00
#
_symmetry.space_group_name_H-M   'P 1'
#
loop_
_entity.id
_entity.type
_entity.pdbx_description
1 polymer ?
#
loop_
_entity_poly.entity_id
_entity_poly.type
_entity_poly.pdbx_seq_one_letter_code
_entity_poly.pdbx_strand_id
1 'polypeptide(L)'
;MSKQSKKKPNLPPVPAEQRAASADRRAAAAQLMQQQRRRDRRRTVLIQVAVGLVAVVAVVATTLVVLSQRDGDGAVATTPPGLTEDGAVRFGAADAPVTLQAVEDFQCPACRQFEQANVDLLTSYREGDQVAVEYRPIAFLDRMSTTGYSTRALNASMCVLEDAGKDAWLAMHQSLYEQQPPEGGAGLPDDQLVGMAEDAGAGGAVEGCIDDGRYDDWAAQQTADVFSGEVSGTPTVFVNGTKLGGTDTASIQKAVAEAGAK
;
A
#
# COMPACT_ATOMS: atom_id res chain seq x y z
N MET A 1 83.30 -51.21 -8.00
CA MET A 1 82.16 -51.74 -7.23
C MET A 1 82.62 -52.03 -5.81
N SER A 2 82.08 -51.36 -4.78
CA SER A 2 81.96 -51.97 -3.45
C SER A 2 81.01 -51.14 -2.57
N LYS A 3 79.84 -51.72 -2.27
CA LYS A 3 78.81 -51.13 -1.41
C LYS A 3 79.21 -51.32 0.05
N GLN A 4 79.43 -50.25 0.81
CA GLN A 4 79.48 -50.33 2.27
C GLN A 4 78.05 -50.35 2.84
N SER A 5 77.68 -51.51 3.38
CA SER A 5 76.44 -51.74 4.12
C SER A 5 76.56 -51.16 5.53
N LYS A 6 75.81 -50.10 5.84
CA LYS A 6 75.70 -49.55 7.21
C LYS A 6 74.85 -50.51 8.07
N LYS A 7 75.50 -51.15 9.04
CA LYS A 7 74.91 -52.03 10.04
C LYS A 7 73.91 -51.23 10.90
N LYS A 8 72.61 -51.57 10.84
CA LYS A 8 71.57 -50.95 11.68
C LYS A 8 71.79 -51.34 13.15
N PRO A 9 71.58 -50.43 14.12
CA PRO A 9 71.67 -50.77 15.53
C PRO A 9 70.58 -51.79 15.89
N ASN A 10 70.97 -52.89 16.54
CA ASN A 10 70.06 -53.91 17.03
C ASN A 10 69.48 -53.43 18.37
N LEU A 11 68.30 -52.82 18.35
CA LEU A 11 67.58 -52.49 19.59
C LEU A 11 66.86 -53.74 20.12
N PRO A 12 66.90 -53.99 21.44
CA PRO A 12 66.18 -55.11 22.04
C PRO A 12 64.67 -54.98 21.80
N PRO A 13 63.93 -56.10 21.69
CA PRO A 13 62.49 -56.08 21.50
C PRO A 13 61.82 -55.43 22.71
N VAL A 14 61.12 -54.31 22.47
CA VAL A 14 60.33 -53.62 23.49
C VAL A 14 59.29 -54.59 24.06
N PRO A 15 59.24 -54.80 25.40
CA PRO A 15 58.29 -55.71 26.05
C PRO A 15 56.84 -55.39 25.67
N ALA A 16 56.01 -56.42 25.50
CA ALA A 16 54.61 -56.28 25.09
C ALA A 16 53.80 -55.36 26.03
N GLU A 17 54.14 -55.36 27.32
CA GLU A 17 53.53 -54.53 28.36
C GLU A 17 53.80 -53.02 28.16
N GLN A 18 55.00 -52.65 27.71
CA GLN A 18 55.34 -51.26 27.39
C GLN A 18 54.63 -50.78 26.10
N ARG A 19 54.38 -51.69 25.16
CA ARG A 19 53.60 -51.38 23.94
C ARG A 19 52.12 -51.17 24.28
N ALA A 20 51.54 -52.02 25.14
CA ALA A 20 50.17 -51.87 25.64
C ALA A 20 49.98 -50.53 26.38
N ALA A 21 50.87 -50.22 27.34
CA ALA A 21 50.83 -48.95 28.07
C ALA A 21 50.97 -47.71 27.15
N SER A 22 51.73 -47.82 26.06
CA SER A 22 51.85 -46.74 25.07
C SER A 22 50.61 -46.59 24.18
N ALA A 23 49.89 -47.69 23.91
CA ALA A 23 48.65 -47.69 23.14
C ALA A 23 47.50 -47.08 23.96
N ASP A 24 47.39 -47.42 25.24
CA ASP A 24 46.38 -46.87 26.15
C ASP A 24 46.53 -45.37 26.35
N ARG A 25 47.78 -44.88 26.49
CA ARG A 25 48.05 -43.43 26.57
C ARG A 25 47.65 -42.69 25.28
N ARG A 26 47.84 -43.30 24.11
CA ARG A 26 47.41 -42.74 22.81
C ARG A 26 45.89 -42.74 22.67
N ALA A 27 45.22 -43.80 23.12
CA ALA A 27 43.76 -43.90 23.12
C ALA A 27 43.13 -42.87 24.07
N ALA A 28 43.66 -42.72 25.28
CA ALA A 28 43.22 -41.70 26.24
C ALA A 28 43.42 -40.27 25.70
N ALA A 29 44.57 -39.99 25.09
CA ALA A 29 44.83 -38.71 24.44
C ALA A 29 43.85 -38.43 23.28
N ALA A 30 43.54 -39.43 22.45
CA ALA A 30 42.57 -39.30 21.36
C ALA A 30 41.14 -39.04 21.87
N GLN A 31 40.73 -39.70 22.97
CA GLN A 31 39.43 -39.48 23.60
C GLN A 31 39.30 -38.07 24.19
N LEU A 32 40.34 -37.56 24.86
CA LEU A 32 40.36 -36.19 25.39
C LEU A 32 40.25 -35.14 24.28
N MET A 33 40.98 -35.33 23.17
CA MET A 33 40.90 -34.44 22.00
C MET A 33 39.51 -34.47 21.35
N GLN A 34 38.84 -35.63 21.29
CA GLN A 34 37.46 -35.71 20.80
C GLN A 34 36.46 -35.02 21.73
N GLN A 35 36.63 -35.12 23.05
CA GLN A 35 35.78 -34.42 24.02
C GLN A 35 35.98 -32.90 23.97
N GLN A 36 37.22 -32.43 23.82
CA GLN A 36 37.53 -31.01 23.61
C GLN A 36 36.89 -30.48 22.33
N ARG A 37 37.08 -31.17 21.19
CA ARG A 37 36.44 -30.78 19.91
C ARG A 37 34.91 -30.75 19.98
N ARG A 38 34.29 -31.66 20.74
CA ARG A 38 32.82 -31.65 20.96
C ARG A 38 32.39 -30.46 21.81
N ARG A 39 33.15 -30.08 22.83
CA ARG A 39 32.88 -28.90 23.66
C ARG A 39 33.05 -27.61 22.86
N ASP A 40 34.11 -27.49 22.08
CA ASP A 40 34.37 -26.33 21.23
C ASP A 40 33.29 -26.18 20.17
N ARG A 41 32.92 -27.27 19.48
CA ARG A 41 31.82 -27.25 18.50
C ARG A 41 30.48 -26.88 19.14
N ARG A 42 30.17 -27.41 20.33
CA ARG A 42 28.95 -27.03 21.08
C ARG A 42 28.97 -25.56 21.46
N ARG A 43 30.11 -25.03 21.94
CA ARG A 43 30.26 -23.63 22.31
C ARG A 43 30.08 -22.71 21.09
N THR A 44 30.68 -23.05 19.95
CA THR A 44 30.52 -22.29 18.70
C THR A 44 29.08 -22.29 18.20
N VAL A 45 28.41 -23.46 18.21
CA VAL A 45 27.00 -23.55 17.81
C VAL A 45 26.10 -22.73 18.74
N LEU A 46 26.32 -22.79 20.06
CA LEU A 46 25.55 -21.98 21.01
C LEU A 46 25.74 -20.48 20.80
N ILE A 47 26.97 -20.03 20.50
CA ILE A 47 27.25 -18.63 20.18
C ILE A 47 26.54 -18.22 18.88
N GLN A 48 26.59 -19.05 17.82
CA GLN A 48 25.93 -18.76 16.55
C GLN A 48 24.40 -18.68 16.70
N VAL A 49 23.80 -19.60 17.47
CA VAL A 49 22.37 -19.56 17.78
C VAL A 49 22.02 -18.30 18.55
N ALA A 50 22.80 -17.95 19.59
CA ALA A 50 22.58 -16.73 20.36
C ALA A 50 22.66 -15.46 19.51
N VAL A 51 23.66 -15.35 18.63
CA VAL A 51 23.80 -14.22 17.69
C VAL A 51 22.64 -14.16 16.71
N GLY A 52 22.24 -15.30 16.14
CA GLY A 52 21.08 -15.37 15.25
C GLY A 52 19.78 -14.94 15.94
N LEU A 53 19.58 -15.36 17.19
CA LEU A 53 18.40 -15.00 17.99
C LEU A 53 18.38 -13.50 18.31
N VAL A 54 19.54 -12.92 18.66
CA VAL A 54 19.68 -11.46 18.88
C VAL A 54 19.40 -10.69 17.59
N ALA A 55 19.87 -11.15 16.43
CA ALA A 55 19.61 -10.49 15.15
C ALA A 55 18.12 -10.53 14.79
N VAL A 56 17.44 -11.66 14.99
CA VAL A 56 15.99 -11.78 14.77
C VAL A 56 15.22 -10.86 15.72
N VAL A 57 15.58 -10.83 17.01
CA VAL A 57 14.94 -9.94 17.98
C VAL A 57 15.17 -8.47 17.61
N ALA A 58 16.36 -8.11 17.15
CA ALA A 58 16.65 -6.75 16.69
C ALA A 58 15.80 -6.38 15.48
N VAL A 59 15.71 -7.25 14.46
CA VAL A 59 14.85 -7.01 13.28
C VAL A 59 13.39 -6.87 13.69
N VAL A 60 12.88 -7.78 14.51
CA VAL A 60 11.48 -7.72 15.00
C VAL A 60 11.24 -6.44 15.80
N ALA A 61 12.15 -6.07 16.70
CA ALA A 61 12.04 -4.84 17.48
C ALA A 61 12.08 -3.59 16.59
N THR A 62 12.96 -3.55 15.59
CA THR A 62 13.03 -2.45 14.62
C THR A 62 11.75 -2.37 13.79
N THR A 63 11.24 -3.50 13.28
CA THR A 63 9.98 -3.53 12.54
C THR A 63 8.81 -3.08 13.40
N LEU A 64 8.73 -3.52 14.66
CA LEU A 64 7.69 -3.07 15.59
C LEU A 64 7.81 -1.58 15.90
N VAL A 65 9.01 -1.04 16.09
CA VAL A 65 9.23 0.41 16.28
C VAL A 65 8.83 1.20 15.05
N VAL A 66 9.17 0.74 13.83
CA VAL A 66 8.77 1.40 12.58
C VAL A 66 7.25 1.38 12.39
N LEU A 67 6.59 0.27 12.72
CA LEU A 67 5.13 0.17 12.67
C LEU A 67 4.48 1.06 13.74
N SER A 68 5.01 1.11 14.96
CA SER A 68 4.50 1.98 16.03
C SER A 68 4.80 3.47 15.83
N GLN A 69 5.81 3.82 15.04
CA GLN A 69 6.08 5.22 14.65
C GLN A 69 5.10 5.69 13.56
N ARG A 70 4.63 4.78 12.70
CA ARG A 70 3.57 5.09 11.71
C ARG A 70 2.22 5.39 12.36
N ASP A 71 1.91 4.74 13.48
CA ASP A 71 0.70 5.02 14.25
C ASP A 71 0.85 6.22 15.22
N GLY A 72 2.07 6.77 15.37
CA GLY A 72 2.46 7.63 16.49
C GLY A 72 2.87 9.06 16.14
N ASP A 73 3.17 9.37 14.88
CA ASP A 73 3.30 10.75 14.44
C ASP A 73 1.92 11.23 13.98
N GLY A 74 1.28 12.05 14.80
CA GLY A 74 0.10 12.84 14.42
C GLY A 74 0.44 13.89 13.36
N ALA A 75 1.06 13.47 12.26
CA ALA A 75 1.09 14.24 11.03
C ALA A 75 -0.35 14.33 10.56
N VAL A 76 -0.92 15.53 10.67
CA VAL A 76 -2.21 15.83 10.06
C VAL A 76 -2.06 15.54 8.57
N ALA A 77 -2.83 14.58 8.05
CA ALA A 77 -2.81 14.23 6.65
C ALA A 77 -2.99 15.51 5.81
N THR A 78 -2.11 15.70 4.82
CA THR A 78 -2.16 16.88 3.95
C THR A 78 -3.47 16.87 3.19
N THR A 79 -4.36 17.84 3.45
CA THR A 79 -5.62 17.95 2.72
C THR A 79 -5.37 18.56 1.34
N PRO A 80 -5.84 17.93 0.24
CA PRO A 80 -5.78 18.54 -1.08
C PRO A 80 -6.51 19.89 -1.11
N PRO A 81 -6.01 20.89 -1.86
CA PRO A 81 -6.69 22.16 -2.00
C PRO A 81 -7.96 22.02 -2.86
N GLY A 82 -8.88 22.97 -2.73
CA GLY A 82 -10.05 23.08 -3.62
C GLY A 82 -11.19 22.09 -3.35
N LEU A 83 -11.15 21.40 -2.21
CA LEU A 83 -12.20 20.51 -1.74
C LEU A 83 -13.25 21.23 -0.88
N THR A 84 -14.46 20.68 -0.80
CA THR A 84 -15.47 21.03 0.20
C THR A 84 -15.02 20.60 1.61
N GLU A 85 -15.74 21.03 2.65
CA GLU A 85 -15.42 20.67 4.04
C GLU A 85 -15.42 19.16 4.30
N ASP A 86 -16.25 18.41 3.58
CA ASP A 86 -16.32 16.95 3.63
C ASP A 86 -15.40 16.27 2.59
N GLY A 87 -14.58 17.05 1.89
CA GLY A 87 -13.53 16.57 1.00
C GLY A 87 -14.01 16.11 -0.39
N ALA A 88 -15.08 16.70 -0.90
CA ALA A 88 -15.57 16.48 -2.27
C ALA A 88 -15.05 17.56 -3.23
N VAL A 89 -14.93 17.20 -4.52
CA VAL A 89 -14.68 18.15 -5.61
C VAL A 89 -16.01 18.65 -6.15
N ARG A 90 -16.28 19.96 -6.00
CA ARG A 90 -17.56 20.58 -6.36
C ARG A 90 -17.54 21.29 -7.72
N PHE A 91 -18.54 21.00 -8.53
CA PHE A 91 -18.86 21.63 -9.81
C PHE A 91 -20.24 22.28 -9.78
N GLY A 92 -20.50 23.21 -10.70
CA GLY A 92 -21.73 24.00 -10.76
C GLY A 92 -21.66 25.29 -9.92
N ALA A 93 -22.78 26.01 -9.86
CA ALA A 93 -22.86 27.28 -9.15
C ALA A 93 -22.61 27.13 -7.63
N ALA A 94 -21.91 28.11 -7.04
CA ALA A 94 -21.61 28.12 -5.61
C ALA A 94 -22.90 28.17 -4.76
N ASP A 95 -23.92 28.85 -5.25
CA ASP A 95 -25.23 29.06 -4.65
C ASP A 95 -26.34 28.16 -5.24
N ALA A 96 -25.97 27.09 -5.94
CA ALA A 96 -26.93 26.13 -6.47
C ALA A 96 -27.88 25.62 -5.36
N PRO A 97 -29.22 25.70 -5.53
CA PRO A 97 -30.19 25.33 -4.51
C PRO A 97 -30.20 23.83 -4.18
N VAL A 98 -29.70 23.00 -5.09
CA VAL A 98 -29.58 21.56 -4.92
C VAL A 98 -28.13 21.14 -5.06
N THR A 99 -27.66 20.26 -4.18
CA THR A 99 -26.38 19.58 -4.28
C THR A 99 -26.61 18.08 -4.46
N LEU A 100 -26.10 17.54 -5.56
CA LEU A 100 -25.98 16.12 -5.80
C LEU A 100 -24.56 15.70 -5.46
N GLN A 101 -24.38 14.78 -4.51
CA GLN A 101 -23.08 14.26 -4.15
C GLN A 101 -23.00 12.77 -4.48
N ALA A 102 -21.93 12.35 -5.15
CA ALA A 102 -21.60 10.96 -5.42
C ALA A 102 -20.34 10.57 -4.62
N VAL A 103 -20.47 9.53 -3.80
CA VAL A 103 -19.35 8.90 -3.09
C VAL A 103 -18.90 7.69 -3.91
N GLU A 104 -17.65 7.71 -4.36
CA GLU A 104 -17.19 6.82 -5.42
C GLU A 104 -15.81 6.23 -5.14
N ASP A 105 -15.48 5.13 -5.81
CA ASP A 105 -14.15 4.52 -5.78
C ASP A 105 -13.71 4.24 -7.23
N PHE A 106 -12.49 4.64 -7.58
CA PHE A 106 -11.97 4.53 -8.95
C PHE A 106 -11.77 3.08 -9.41
N GLN A 107 -11.71 2.10 -8.51
CA GLN A 107 -11.67 0.67 -8.87
C GLN A 107 -13.07 0.05 -8.95
N CYS A 108 -14.13 0.74 -8.53
CA CYS A 108 -15.46 0.17 -8.39
C CYS A 108 -16.19 0.05 -9.73
N PRO A 109 -16.54 -1.17 -10.19
CA PRO A 109 -17.26 -1.35 -11.45
C PRO A 109 -18.67 -0.76 -11.45
N ALA A 110 -19.30 -0.66 -10.28
CA ALA A 110 -20.60 -0.02 -10.13
C ALA A 110 -20.51 1.51 -10.22
N CYS A 111 -19.39 2.12 -9.77
CA CYS A 111 -19.15 3.55 -9.95
C CYS A 111 -18.95 3.88 -11.44
N ARG A 112 -18.17 3.06 -12.16
CA ARG A 112 -18.04 3.20 -13.62
C ARG A 112 -19.39 3.14 -14.33
N GLN A 113 -20.25 2.18 -13.93
CA GLN A 113 -21.60 2.06 -14.51
C GLN A 113 -22.47 3.28 -14.18
N PHE A 114 -22.37 3.80 -12.95
CA PHE A 114 -23.09 5.01 -12.54
C PHE A 114 -22.67 6.21 -13.39
N GLU A 115 -21.37 6.46 -13.54
CA GLU A 115 -20.86 7.56 -14.36
C GLU A 115 -21.31 7.43 -15.81
N GLN A 116 -21.17 6.25 -16.41
CA GLN A 116 -21.61 5.99 -17.79
C GLN A 116 -23.11 6.17 -17.97
N ALA A 117 -23.93 5.71 -17.03
CA ALA A 117 -25.38 5.80 -17.12
C ALA A 117 -25.89 7.23 -16.93
N ASN A 118 -25.14 8.08 -16.23
CA ASN A 118 -25.57 9.42 -15.85
C ASN A 118 -24.75 10.55 -16.48
N VAL A 119 -23.83 10.25 -17.39
CA VAL A 119 -22.89 11.23 -17.97
C VAL A 119 -23.57 12.48 -18.51
N ASP A 120 -24.64 12.33 -19.29
CA ASP A 120 -25.39 13.45 -19.87
C ASP A 120 -26.08 14.28 -18.78
N LEU A 121 -26.65 13.61 -17.77
CA LEU A 121 -27.32 14.25 -16.66
C LEU A 121 -26.33 15.05 -15.80
N LEU A 122 -25.24 14.41 -15.37
CA LEU A 122 -24.21 15.02 -14.53
C LEU A 122 -23.56 16.20 -15.26
N THR A 123 -23.32 16.07 -16.57
CA THR A 123 -22.81 17.18 -17.40
C THR A 123 -23.79 18.35 -17.40
N SER A 124 -25.08 18.10 -17.67
CA SER A 124 -26.09 19.16 -17.67
C SER A 124 -26.22 19.87 -16.31
N TYR A 125 -26.01 19.14 -15.21
CA TYR A 125 -26.02 19.72 -13.86
C TYR A 125 -24.78 20.56 -13.60
N ARG A 126 -23.58 20.08 -13.94
CA ARG A 126 -22.33 20.83 -13.76
C ARG A 126 -22.30 22.15 -14.54
N GLU A 127 -22.92 22.18 -15.73
CA GLU A 127 -22.99 23.36 -16.58
C GLU A 127 -24.14 24.32 -16.21
N GLY A 128 -25.12 23.84 -15.44
CA GLY A 128 -26.27 24.62 -15.00
C GLY A 128 -26.04 25.40 -13.70
N ASP A 129 -27.07 26.15 -13.30
CA ASP A 129 -27.08 26.95 -12.06
C ASP A 129 -27.96 26.34 -10.94
N GLN A 130 -28.77 25.33 -11.27
CA GLN A 130 -29.74 24.73 -10.33
C GLN A 130 -29.14 23.63 -9.44
N VAL A 131 -28.12 22.93 -9.93
CA VAL A 131 -27.57 21.74 -9.25
C VAL A 131 -26.06 21.84 -9.22
N ALA A 132 -25.47 21.79 -8.03
CA ALA A 132 -24.05 21.50 -7.90
C ALA A 132 -23.83 19.99 -7.84
N VAL A 133 -22.77 19.53 -8.52
CA VAL A 133 -22.35 18.13 -8.49
C VAL A 133 -21.06 18.04 -7.69
N GLU A 134 -21.08 17.18 -6.68
CA GLU A 134 -19.94 16.91 -5.81
C GLU A 134 -19.49 15.47 -5.96
N TYR A 135 -18.21 15.28 -6.24
CA TYR A 135 -17.59 13.97 -6.28
C TYR A 135 -16.73 13.79 -5.04
N ARG A 136 -17.06 12.80 -4.22
CA ARG A 136 -16.33 12.47 -2.99
C ARG A 136 -15.66 11.11 -3.16
N PRO A 137 -14.49 11.06 -3.82
CA PRO A 137 -13.80 9.80 -4.04
C PRO A 137 -13.20 9.25 -2.74
N ILE A 138 -13.22 7.93 -2.61
CA ILE A 138 -12.66 7.15 -1.49
C ILE A 138 -11.86 5.95 -2.01
N ALA A 139 -11.11 5.31 -1.11
CA ALA A 139 -10.27 4.15 -1.38
C ALA A 139 -10.80 2.86 -0.69
N PHE A 140 -12.08 2.55 -0.88
CA PHE A 140 -12.75 1.41 -0.23
C PHE A 140 -12.20 0.05 -0.69
N LEU A 141 -11.88 -0.07 -1.97
CA LEU A 141 -11.55 -1.34 -2.61
C LEU A 141 -10.09 -1.77 -2.43
N ASP A 142 -9.28 -0.95 -1.75
CA ASP A 142 -7.92 -1.32 -1.37
C ASP A 142 -7.85 -2.58 -0.51
N ARG A 143 -8.89 -2.86 0.27
CA ARG A 143 -9.04 -4.11 1.03
C ARG A 143 -9.01 -5.37 0.15
N MET A 144 -9.23 -5.24 -1.16
CA MET A 144 -9.19 -6.31 -2.16
C MET A 144 -8.08 -6.13 -3.18
N SER A 145 -7.42 -4.96 -3.23
CA SER A 145 -6.33 -4.68 -4.15
C SER A 145 -5.01 -5.31 -3.67
N THR A 146 -4.15 -5.69 -4.61
CA THR A 146 -2.79 -6.16 -4.30
C THR A 146 -1.77 -5.02 -4.21
N THR A 147 -2.14 -3.80 -4.59
CA THR A 147 -1.24 -2.63 -4.68
C THR A 147 -1.84 -1.34 -4.12
N GLY A 148 -3.03 -1.40 -3.51
CA GLY A 148 -3.74 -0.20 -3.04
C GLY A 148 -4.17 0.73 -4.19
N TYR A 149 -4.64 0.17 -5.31
CA TYR A 149 -4.96 0.95 -6.51
C TYR A 149 -5.96 2.09 -6.27
N SER A 150 -6.94 1.90 -5.38
CA SER A 150 -7.95 2.92 -5.09
C SER A 150 -7.30 4.14 -4.41
N THR A 151 -6.39 3.92 -3.45
CA THR A 151 -5.57 5.00 -2.86
C THR A 151 -4.69 5.65 -3.91
N ARG A 152 -3.95 4.87 -4.73
CA ARG A 152 -3.06 5.44 -5.75
C ARG A 152 -3.80 6.28 -6.80
N ALA A 153 -4.95 5.81 -7.27
CA ALA A 153 -5.80 6.55 -8.21
C ALA A 153 -6.41 7.80 -7.58
N LEU A 154 -6.84 7.71 -6.31
CA LEU A 154 -7.34 8.86 -5.55
C LEU A 154 -6.23 9.91 -5.35
N ASN A 155 -5.05 9.50 -4.91
CA ASN A 155 -3.87 10.35 -4.80
C ASN A 155 -3.56 11.05 -6.13
N ALA A 156 -3.52 10.30 -7.23
CA ALA A 156 -3.25 10.88 -8.55
C ALA A 156 -4.31 11.90 -8.98
N SER A 157 -5.59 11.62 -8.73
CA SER A 157 -6.64 12.60 -8.98
C SER A 157 -6.42 13.89 -8.16
N MET A 158 -6.06 13.78 -6.88
CA MET A 158 -5.82 14.95 -6.03
C MET A 158 -4.58 15.74 -6.44
N CYS A 159 -3.53 15.06 -6.91
CA CYS A 159 -2.36 15.71 -7.51
C CYS A 159 -2.73 16.54 -8.76
N VAL A 160 -3.62 16.02 -9.62
CA VAL A 160 -4.14 16.78 -10.77
C VAL A 160 -4.96 17.99 -10.32
N LEU A 161 -5.79 17.82 -9.29
CA LEU A 161 -6.56 18.94 -8.72
C LEU A 161 -5.66 20.06 -8.20
N GLU A 162 -4.59 19.70 -7.46
CA GLU A 162 -3.60 20.63 -6.93
C GLU A 162 -2.89 21.39 -8.06
N ASP A 163 -2.42 20.66 -9.07
CA ASP A 163 -1.55 21.21 -10.12
C ASP A 163 -2.32 22.00 -11.20
N ALA A 164 -3.46 21.47 -11.66
CA ALA A 164 -4.16 21.95 -12.85
C ALA A 164 -5.64 22.32 -12.61
N GLY A 165 -6.15 22.12 -11.40
CA GLY A 165 -7.50 22.53 -11.01
C GLY A 165 -8.63 21.60 -11.45
N LYS A 166 -9.87 22.06 -11.27
CA LYS A 166 -11.06 21.21 -11.34
C LYS A 166 -11.37 20.63 -12.72
N ASP A 167 -11.11 21.38 -13.79
CA ASP A 167 -11.39 20.89 -15.15
C ASP A 167 -10.44 19.75 -15.53
N ALA A 168 -9.16 19.88 -15.19
CA ALA A 168 -8.18 18.80 -15.32
C ALA A 168 -8.54 17.62 -14.41
N TRP A 169 -8.97 17.88 -13.17
CA TRP A 169 -9.45 16.83 -12.28
C TRP A 169 -10.63 16.05 -12.89
N LEU A 170 -11.59 16.73 -13.52
CA LEU A 170 -12.73 16.10 -14.16
C LEU A 170 -12.30 15.23 -15.34
N ALA A 171 -11.33 15.69 -16.14
CA ALA A 171 -10.74 14.88 -17.22
C ALA A 171 -10.02 13.64 -16.68
N MET A 172 -9.27 13.78 -15.58
CA MET A 172 -8.62 12.66 -14.90
C MET A 172 -9.64 11.67 -14.32
N HIS A 173 -10.69 12.16 -13.66
CA HIS A 173 -11.78 11.35 -13.12
C HIS A 173 -12.46 10.51 -14.20
N GLN A 174 -12.77 11.11 -15.35
CA GLN A 174 -13.33 10.39 -16.50
C GLN A 174 -12.34 9.35 -17.05
N SER A 175 -11.08 9.71 -17.23
CA SER A 175 -10.03 8.82 -17.74
C SER A 175 -9.82 7.59 -16.84
N LEU A 176 -9.82 7.79 -15.52
CA LEU A 176 -9.72 6.71 -14.53
C LEU A 176 -10.87 5.70 -14.65
N TYR A 177 -12.09 6.16 -14.94
CA TYR A 177 -13.23 5.27 -15.16
C TYR A 177 -13.25 4.62 -16.54
N GLU A 178 -12.83 5.33 -17.59
CA GLU A 178 -12.68 4.79 -18.94
C GLU A 178 -11.64 3.66 -18.99
N GLN A 179 -10.52 3.85 -18.30
CA GLN A 179 -9.39 2.93 -18.25
C GLN A 179 -9.40 2.05 -16.99
N GLN A 180 -10.55 1.97 -16.31
CA GLN A 180 -10.68 1.29 -15.02
C GLN A 180 -10.20 -0.16 -15.09
N PRO A 181 -9.19 -0.55 -14.30
CA PRO A 181 -8.68 -1.91 -14.26
C PRO A 181 -9.69 -2.84 -13.56
N PRO A 182 -9.56 -4.17 -13.73
CA PRO A 182 -10.37 -5.12 -12.98
C PRO A 182 -10.28 -4.93 -11.47
N GLU A 183 -11.42 -5.07 -10.80
CA GLU A 183 -11.53 -5.04 -9.34
C GLU A 183 -10.72 -6.18 -8.70
N GLY A 184 -10.11 -5.91 -7.54
CA GLY A 184 -9.31 -6.88 -6.79
C GLY A 184 -7.93 -7.19 -7.39
N GLY A 185 -7.58 -6.54 -8.50
CA GLY A 185 -6.28 -6.67 -9.15
C GLY A 185 -5.23 -5.68 -8.62
N ALA A 186 -4.07 -5.72 -9.28
CA ALA A 186 -2.98 -4.76 -9.08
C ALA A 186 -3.29 -3.36 -9.61
N GLY A 187 -4.39 -3.17 -10.33
CA GLY A 187 -4.73 -1.90 -10.93
C GLY A 187 -3.74 -1.47 -12.02
N LEU A 188 -3.75 -0.18 -12.35
CA LEU A 188 -2.80 0.42 -13.27
C LEU A 188 -1.46 0.69 -12.56
N PRO A 189 -0.32 0.61 -13.25
CA PRO A 189 0.96 1.08 -12.73
C PRO A 189 1.00 2.62 -12.64
N ASP A 190 1.90 3.15 -11.80
CA ASP A 190 1.95 4.60 -11.52
C ASP A 190 2.33 5.43 -12.75
N ASP A 191 3.19 4.90 -13.64
CA ASP A 191 3.54 5.55 -14.91
C ASP A 191 2.33 5.80 -15.82
N GLN A 192 1.33 4.91 -15.78
CA GLN A 192 0.06 5.14 -16.48
C GLN A 192 -0.80 6.18 -15.77
N LEU A 193 -0.81 6.23 -14.43
CA LEU A 193 -1.53 7.27 -13.70
C LEU A 193 -0.92 8.66 -13.96
N VAL A 194 0.41 8.75 -14.04
CA VAL A 194 1.13 9.96 -14.44
C VAL A 194 0.77 10.35 -15.87
N GLY A 195 0.81 9.41 -16.82
CA GLY A 195 0.41 9.71 -18.21
C GLY A 195 -1.02 10.22 -18.32
N MET A 196 -1.97 9.65 -17.57
CA MET A 196 -3.36 10.14 -17.52
C MET A 196 -3.46 11.54 -16.92
N ALA A 197 -2.65 11.84 -15.91
CA ALA A 197 -2.59 13.17 -15.31
C ALA A 197 -2.06 14.21 -16.30
N GLU A 198 -1.02 13.89 -17.06
CA GLU A 198 -0.48 14.74 -18.13
C GLU A 198 -1.50 14.95 -19.26
N ASP A 199 -2.18 13.89 -19.70
CA ASP A 199 -3.24 13.96 -20.71
C ASP A 199 -4.43 14.82 -20.24
N ALA A 200 -4.70 14.84 -18.93
CA ALA A 200 -5.71 15.70 -18.31
C ALA A 200 -5.27 17.18 -18.19
N GLY A 201 -4.01 17.49 -18.52
CA GLY A 201 -3.46 18.85 -18.55
C GLY A 201 -2.58 19.21 -17.35
N ALA A 202 -2.23 18.25 -16.49
CA ALA A 202 -1.24 18.47 -15.42
C ALA A 202 0.20 18.54 -15.98
N GLY A 203 1.06 19.29 -15.30
CA GLY A 203 2.45 19.53 -15.70
C GLY A 203 3.48 18.72 -14.91
N GLY A 204 4.77 19.02 -15.13
CA GLY A 204 5.89 18.23 -14.61
C GLY A 204 6.06 18.17 -13.09
N ALA A 205 5.21 18.82 -12.28
CA ALA A 205 5.17 18.64 -10.83
C ALA A 205 4.26 17.48 -10.40
N VAL A 206 3.36 17.02 -11.29
CA VAL A 206 2.35 16.00 -10.97
C VAL A 206 2.97 14.62 -10.74
N GLU A 207 4.00 14.25 -11.50
CA GLU A 207 4.71 12.97 -11.38
C GLU A 207 5.26 12.79 -9.96
N GLY A 208 5.99 13.78 -9.45
CA GLY A 208 6.52 13.72 -8.08
C GLY A 208 5.42 13.68 -7.01
N CYS A 209 4.29 14.37 -7.22
CA CYS A 209 3.14 14.28 -6.30
C CYS A 209 2.55 12.86 -6.27
N ILE A 210 2.42 12.23 -7.44
CA ILE A 210 1.89 10.87 -7.59
C ILE A 210 2.83 9.86 -6.96
N ASP A 211 4.10 9.89 -7.34
CA ASP A 211 5.13 8.94 -6.88
C ASP A 211 5.39 9.02 -5.38
N ASP A 212 5.28 10.22 -4.79
CA ASP A 212 5.44 10.42 -3.34
C ASP A 212 4.23 9.94 -2.53
N GLY A 213 3.10 9.59 -3.17
CA GLY A 213 1.86 9.24 -2.46
C GLY A 213 1.35 10.38 -1.57
N ARG A 214 1.49 11.65 -2.04
CA ARG A 214 1.29 12.86 -1.21
C ARG A 214 -0.02 12.89 -0.44
N TYR A 215 -1.06 12.31 -1.01
CA TYR A 215 -2.42 12.30 -0.48
C TYR A 215 -2.88 10.91 -0.03
N ASP A 216 -1.99 9.93 0.11
CA ASP A 216 -2.35 8.56 0.54
C ASP A 216 -2.94 8.54 1.95
N ASP A 217 -2.32 9.25 2.91
CA ASP A 217 -2.83 9.35 4.28
C ASP A 217 -4.18 10.07 4.33
N TRP A 218 -4.37 11.08 3.47
CA TRP A 218 -5.64 11.78 3.35
C TRP A 218 -6.71 10.88 2.75
N ALA A 219 -6.38 10.09 1.72
CA ALA A 219 -7.28 9.12 1.11
C ALA A 219 -7.75 8.08 2.14
N ALA A 220 -6.85 7.57 2.98
CA ALA A 220 -7.18 6.66 4.06
C ALA A 220 -8.12 7.31 5.09
N GLN A 221 -7.82 8.54 5.52
CA GLN A 221 -8.64 9.29 6.47
C GLN A 221 -10.03 9.61 5.92
N GLN A 222 -10.12 10.16 4.70
CA GLN A 222 -11.37 10.43 3.99
C GLN A 222 -12.23 9.16 3.88
N THR A 223 -11.61 8.03 3.53
CA THR A 223 -12.31 6.74 3.44
C THR A 223 -12.90 6.35 4.81
N ALA A 224 -12.11 6.44 5.88
CA ALA A 224 -12.57 6.15 7.23
C ALA A 224 -13.73 7.07 7.67
N ASP A 225 -13.63 8.38 7.38
CA ASP A 225 -14.65 9.37 7.72
C ASP A 225 -15.98 9.08 7.00
N VAL A 226 -15.91 8.75 5.71
CA VAL A 226 -17.09 8.36 4.92
C VAL A 226 -17.78 7.12 5.51
N PHE A 227 -17.02 6.08 5.85
CA PHE A 227 -17.58 4.84 6.41
C PHE A 227 -18.00 4.94 7.88
N SER A 228 -17.66 6.02 8.58
CA SER A 228 -18.20 6.31 9.91
C SER A 228 -19.67 6.75 9.88
N GLY A 229 -20.16 7.17 8.71
CA GLY A 229 -21.53 7.62 8.48
C GLY A 229 -22.45 6.55 7.89
N GLU A 230 -23.38 6.97 7.02
CA GLU A 230 -24.40 6.10 6.42
C GLU A 230 -23.94 5.40 5.12
N VAL A 231 -22.69 5.63 4.68
CA VAL A 231 -22.11 5.00 3.49
C VAL A 231 -21.62 3.61 3.86
N SER A 232 -22.07 2.59 3.12
CA SER A 232 -21.69 1.18 3.31
C SER A 232 -21.11 0.54 2.05
N GLY A 233 -20.98 1.31 0.97
CA GLY A 233 -20.43 0.87 -0.31
C GLY A 233 -20.51 1.98 -1.35
N THR A 234 -19.92 1.73 -2.51
CA THR A 234 -19.87 2.66 -3.63
C THR A 234 -20.57 2.08 -4.88
N PRO A 235 -21.20 2.92 -5.73
CA PRO A 235 -21.46 4.33 -5.48
C PRO A 235 -22.56 4.51 -4.43
N THR A 236 -22.47 5.58 -3.63
CA THR A 236 -23.59 6.08 -2.83
C THR A 236 -23.88 7.52 -3.24
N VAL A 237 -25.14 7.82 -3.57
CA VAL A 237 -25.56 9.14 -4.05
C VAL A 237 -26.44 9.83 -3.01
N PHE A 238 -26.24 11.13 -2.83
CA PHE A 238 -27.01 12.00 -1.97
C PHE A 238 -27.59 13.18 -2.75
N VAL A 239 -28.77 13.65 -2.34
CA VAL A 239 -29.34 14.93 -2.78
C VAL A 239 -29.63 15.76 -1.54
N ASN A 240 -29.01 16.94 -1.41
CA ASN A 240 -29.07 17.81 -0.23
C ASN A 240 -28.84 17.04 1.09
N GLY A 241 -27.80 16.19 1.11
CA GLY A 241 -27.43 15.36 2.26
C GLY A 241 -28.36 14.15 2.51
N THR A 242 -29.42 13.97 1.73
CA THR A 242 -30.32 12.80 1.85
C THR A 242 -29.83 11.67 0.94
N LYS A 243 -29.50 10.52 1.52
CA LYS A 243 -29.06 9.32 0.78
C LYS A 243 -30.19 8.79 -0.13
N LEU A 244 -29.86 8.52 -1.39
CA LEU A 244 -30.79 7.90 -2.34
C LEU A 244 -30.79 6.37 -2.22
N GLY A 245 -31.94 5.76 -2.53
CA GLY A 245 -32.08 4.29 -2.62
C GLY A 245 -31.67 3.70 -3.97
N GLY A 246 -31.35 4.54 -4.95
CA GLY A 246 -30.96 4.13 -6.30
C GLY A 246 -30.06 5.17 -6.96
N THR A 247 -29.23 4.70 -7.90
CA THR A 247 -28.22 5.49 -8.62
C THR A 247 -28.56 5.65 -10.11
N ASP A 248 -29.75 5.21 -10.52
CA ASP A 248 -30.24 5.39 -11.89
C ASP A 248 -30.71 6.83 -12.14
N THR A 249 -30.66 7.24 -13.40
CA THR A 249 -30.97 8.61 -13.86
C THR A 249 -32.36 9.07 -13.41
N ALA A 250 -33.37 8.20 -13.45
CA ALA A 250 -34.74 8.57 -13.11
C ALA A 250 -34.89 8.82 -11.60
N SER A 251 -34.28 7.99 -10.77
CA SER A 251 -34.23 8.19 -9.31
C SER A 251 -33.56 9.52 -8.95
N ILE A 252 -32.46 9.84 -9.61
CA ILE A 252 -31.71 11.09 -9.38
C ILE A 252 -32.54 12.31 -9.79
N GLN A 253 -33.08 12.32 -11.02
CA GLN A 253 -33.88 13.43 -11.53
C GLN A 253 -35.09 13.70 -10.64
N LYS A 254 -35.77 12.65 -10.19
CA LYS A 254 -36.89 12.77 -9.25
C LYS A 254 -36.45 13.43 -7.94
N ALA A 255 -35.38 12.95 -7.32
CA ALA A 255 -34.90 13.50 -6.05
C ALA A 255 -34.45 14.97 -6.16
N VAL A 256 -33.76 15.32 -7.25
CA VAL A 256 -33.35 16.71 -7.53
C VAL A 256 -34.57 17.62 -7.72
N ALA A 257 -35.57 17.18 -8.49
CA ALA A 257 -36.80 17.95 -8.69
C ALA A 257 -37.58 18.17 -7.39
N GLU A 258 -37.67 17.15 -6.52
CA GLU A 258 -38.30 17.25 -5.20
C GLU A 258 -37.53 18.16 -4.24
N ALA A 259 -36.19 18.20 -4.35
CA ALA A 259 -35.34 19.06 -3.53
C ALA A 259 -35.43 20.53 -3.94
N GLY A 260 -35.45 20.83 -5.25
CA GLY A 260 -35.53 22.19 -5.77
C GLY A 260 -36.91 22.85 -5.66
N ALA A 261 -37.95 22.09 -5.34
CA ALA A 261 -39.31 22.60 -5.14
C ALA A 261 -39.60 23.10 -3.71
N LYS A 262 -38.64 22.98 -2.78
CA LYS A 262 -38.75 23.38 -1.37
C LYS A 262 -38.13 24.75 -1.14
#